data_AF-U7UZN6-F1
#
_entry.id   AF-U7UZN6-F1
#
_cell.length_a   1.000
_cell.length_b   1.000
_cell.length_c   1.000
_cell.angle_alpha   90.00
_cell.angle_beta   90.00
_cell.angle_gamma   90.00
#
_symmetry.space_group_name_H-M   'P 1'
#
loop_
_entity.id
_entity.type
_entity.pdbx_description
1 polymer ?
#
loop_
_entity_poly.entity_id
_entity_poly.type
_entity_poly.pdbx_seq_one_letter_code
_entity_poly.pdbx_strand_id
1 'polypeptide(L)'
;MAIEIIPEWMANLDDEDLSFIKNFIMASGSLKEIAKQYEVTYPTVRLRLDRLIQKIRISEDNANEPYISLIKRLAVNDKIDFETAKILVSEYKKMKEED
;
A
#
# COMPACT_ATOMS: atom_id res chain seq x y z
N MET A 1 15.76 18.11 11.67
CA MET A 1 16.28 16.76 11.42
C MET A 1 15.84 16.35 10.04
N ALA A 2 16.79 16.00 9.17
CA ALA A 2 16.47 15.31 7.93
C ALA A 2 16.01 13.88 8.27
N ILE A 3 15.22 13.27 7.40
CA ILE A 3 14.87 11.86 7.54
C ILE A 3 16.15 11.06 7.26
N GLU A 4 16.80 10.55 8.31
CA GLU A 4 18.00 9.71 8.20
C GLU A 4 17.66 8.24 7.92
N ILE A 5 16.40 7.84 8.15
CA ILE A 5 15.91 6.47 7.99
C ILE A 5 14.60 6.50 7.20
N ILE A 6 14.53 5.75 6.10
CA ILE A 6 13.31 5.63 5.29
C ILE A 6 12.25 4.88 6.11
N PRO A 7 11.06 5.47 6.34
CA PRO A 7 9.97 4.79 7.05
C PRO A 7 9.49 3.53 6.33
N GLU A 8 9.08 2.52 7.09
CA GLU A 8 8.63 1.23 6.55
C GLU A 8 7.46 1.35 5.57
N TRP A 9 6.55 2.31 5.80
CA TRP A 9 5.42 2.57 4.90
C TRP A 9 5.84 3.00 3.48
N MET A 10 7.05 3.54 3.33
CA MET A 10 7.62 3.93 2.04
C MET A 10 8.35 2.78 1.33
N ALA A 11 8.64 1.66 2.00
CA ALA A 11 9.52 0.62 1.46
C ALA A 11 8.98 -0.06 0.19
N ASN A 12 7.66 -0.04 -0.03
CA ASN A 12 7.02 -0.64 -1.21
C ASN A 12 6.49 0.41 -2.21
N LEU A 13 6.91 1.67 -2.08
CA LEU A 13 6.52 2.74 -3.00
C LEU A 13 7.56 2.88 -4.10
N ASP A 14 7.08 2.95 -5.34
CA ASP A 14 7.94 3.22 -6.50
C ASP A 14 8.16 4.74 -6.69
N ASP A 15 9.07 5.12 -7.59
CA ASP A 15 9.38 6.53 -7.88
C ASP A 15 8.15 7.33 -8.34
N GLU A 16 7.21 6.65 -8.99
CA GLU A 16 5.96 7.20 -9.49
C GLU A 16 4.96 7.48 -8.36
N ASP A 17 4.89 6.60 -7.36
CA ASP A 17 4.13 6.78 -6.12
C ASP A 17 4.69 7.98 -5.33
N LEU A 18 6.01 8.07 -5.18
CA LEU A 18 6.67 9.18 -4.47
C LEU A 18 6.45 10.52 -5.19
N SER A 19 6.56 10.52 -6.51
CA SER A 19 6.26 11.70 -7.35
C SER A 19 4.80 12.12 -7.23
N PHE A 20 3.88 11.15 -7.20
CA PHE A 20 2.47 11.41 -7.00
C PHE A 20 2.20 12.02 -5.62
N ILE A 21 2.77 11.47 -4.54
CA ILE A 21 2.65 12.01 -3.18
C ILE A 21 3.12 13.46 -3.13
N LYS A 22 4.32 13.72 -3.66
CA LYS A 22 4.90 15.07 -3.71
C LYS A 22 3.95 16.05 -4.40
N ASN A 23 3.51 15.72 -5.61
CA ASN A 23 2.63 16.61 -6.38
C ASN A 23 1.28 16.78 -5.69
N PHE A 24 0.70 15.71 -5.14
CA PHE A 24 -0.56 15.77 -4.40
C PHE A 24 -0.49 16.71 -3.19
N ILE A 25 0.60 16.68 -2.43
CA ILE A 25 0.85 17.61 -1.32
C ILE A 25 1.03 19.05 -1.83
N MET A 26 1.78 19.24 -2.92
CA MET A 26 1.95 20.56 -3.55
C MET A 26 0.63 21.15 -4.08
N ALA A 27 -0.34 20.29 -4.40
CA ALA A 27 -1.70 20.66 -4.77
C ALA A 27 -2.67 20.73 -3.57
N SER A 28 -2.16 20.77 -2.33
CA SER A 28 -2.95 20.80 -1.08
C SER A 28 -3.94 19.64 -0.96
N GLY A 29 -3.61 18.48 -1.53
CA GLY A 29 -4.47 17.30 -1.55
C GLY A 29 -5.68 17.39 -2.50
N SER A 30 -5.71 18.37 -3.40
CA SER A 30 -6.80 18.55 -4.35
C SER A 30 -6.72 17.54 -5.50
N LEU A 31 -7.58 16.53 -5.47
CA LEU A 31 -7.76 15.58 -6.56
C LEU A 31 -8.14 16.25 -7.90
N LYS A 32 -8.89 17.36 -7.85
CA LYS A 32 -9.27 18.13 -9.05
C LYS A 32 -8.06 18.83 -9.68
N GLU A 33 -7.22 19.44 -8.86
CA GLU A 33 -6.03 20.14 -9.34
C GLU A 33 -5.01 19.16 -9.92
N ILE A 34 -4.84 18.01 -9.27
CA ILE A 34 -3.96 16.95 -9.77
C ILE A 34 -4.48 16.34 -11.07
N ALA A 35 -5.79 16.16 -11.22
CA ALA A 35 -6.39 15.71 -12.47
C ALA A 35 -6.08 16.67 -13.62
N LYS A 36 -6.12 17.97 -13.36
CA LYS A 36 -5.73 19.00 -14.33
C LYS A 36 -4.24 18.94 -14.67
N GLN A 37 -3.37 18.81 -13.66
CA GLN A 37 -1.91 18.75 -13.86
C GLN A 37 -1.46 17.52 -14.66
N TYR A 38 -2.08 16.37 -14.41
CA TYR A 38 -1.77 15.13 -15.13
C TYR A 38 -2.61 14.94 -16.41
N GLU A 39 -3.47 15.90 -16.78
CA GLU A 39 -4.33 15.83 -17.96
C GLU A 39 -5.21 14.56 -18.01
N VAL A 40 -5.69 14.11 -16.84
CA VAL A 40 -6.56 12.94 -16.69
C VAL A 40 -7.85 13.31 -15.97
N THR A 41 -8.79 12.35 -15.91
CA THR A 41 -10.06 12.60 -15.23
C THR A 41 -9.91 12.52 -13.70
N TYR A 42 -10.78 13.22 -12.99
CA TYR A 42 -10.86 13.13 -11.53
C TYR A 42 -11.01 11.66 -11.03
N PRO A 43 -11.89 10.82 -11.61
CA PRO A 43 -11.95 9.40 -11.27
C PRO A 43 -10.62 8.66 -11.44
N THR A 44 -9.83 8.97 -12.47
CA THR A 44 -8.51 8.36 -12.71
C THR A 44 -7.55 8.67 -11.56
N VAL A 45 -7.45 9.94 -11.15
CA VAL A 45 -6.60 10.34 -10.02
C VAL A 45 -7.08 9.73 -8.72
N ARG A 46 -8.39 9.68 -8.50
CA ARG A 46 -8.97 9.07 -7.32
C ARG A 46 -8.56 7.61 -7.19
N LEU A 47 -8.66 6.84 -8.26
CA LEU A 47 -8.24 5.43 -8.29
C LEU A 47 -6.74 5.28 -7.98
N ARG A 48 -5.89 6.18 -8.50
CA ARG A 48 -4.45 6.19 -8.21
C ARG A 48 -4.18 6.47 -6.72
N LEU A 49 -4.87 7.45 -6.13
CA LEU A 49 -4.77 7.75 -4.70
C LEU A 49 -5.24 6.56 -3.84
N ASP A 50 -6.36 5.94 -4.18
CA ASP A 50 -6.89 4.80 -3.41
C ASP A 50 -5.91 3.60 -3.44
N ARG A 51 -5.28 3.32 -4.60
CA ARG A 51 -4.22 2.29 -4.72
C ARG A 51 -2.99 2.61 -3.87
N LEU A 52 -2.55 3.87 -3.88
CA LEU A 52 -1.43 4.31 -3.06
C LEU A 52 -1.72 4.13 -1.56
N ILE A 53 -2.92 4.53 -1.11
CA ILE A 53 -3.36 4.33 0.29
C ILE A 53 -3.36 2.84 0.63
N GLN A 54 -3.80 1.96 -0.27
CA GLN A 54 -3.76 0.51 -0.06
C GLN A 54 -2.32 -0.01 0.08
N LYS A 55 -1.39 0.42 -0.79
CA LYS A 55 0.04 0.04 -0.69
C LYS A 55 0.64 0.44 0.67
N ILE A 56 0.34 1.65 1.13
CA ILE A 56 0.81 2.18 2.42
C ILE A 56 0.25 1.33 3.57
N ARG A 57 -1.06 1.08 3.61
CA ARG A 57 -1.69 0.25 4.66
C ARG A 57 -1.13 -1.16 4.72
N ILE A 58 -0.90 -1.80 3.56
CA ILE A 58 -0.29 -3.13 3.51
C ILE A 58 1.13 -3.10 4.08
N SER A 59 1.87 -2.02 3.83
CA SER A 59 3.23 -1.84 4.33
C SER A 59 3.26 -1.62 5.84
N GLU A 60 2.32 -0.86 6.40
CA GLU A 60 2.18 -0.66 7.84
C GLU A 60 1.66 -1.91 8.57
N ASP A 61 0.76 -2.68 7.96
CA ASP A 61 0.29 -3.98 8.49
C ASP A 61 1.46 -4.98 8.65
N ASN A 62 2.52 -4.86 7.84
CA ASN A 62 3.66 -5.76 7.91
C ASN A 62 4.44 -5.65 9.23
N ALA A 63 4.36 -4.51 9.92
CA ALA A 63 5.05 -4.27 11.19
C ALA A 63 4.44 -5.07 12.36
N ASN A 64 3.16 -5.47 12.28
CA ASN A 64 2.46 -6.13 13.38
C ASN A 64 2.31 -7.65 13.21
N GLU A 65 2.34 -8.19 11.98
CA GLU A 65 2.15 -9.63 11.74
C GLU A 65 3.09 -10.16 10.62
N PRO A 66 4.38 -10.42 10.93
CA PRO A 66 5.41 -10.81 9.95
C PRO A 66 5.06 -12.05 9.12
N TYR A 67 4.29 -12.98 9.69
CA TYR A 67 3.86 -14.20 9.02
C TYR A 67 2.76 -13.92 7.97
N ILE A 68 1.78 -13.08 8.30
CA ILE A 68 0.73 -12.66 7.36
C ILE A 68 1.34 -11.83 6.23
N SER A 69 2.32 -11.00 6.55
CA SER A 69 3.10 -10.23 5.58
C SER A 69 3.77 -11.12 4.53
N LEU A 70 4.43 -12.21 4.97
CA LEU A 70 5.04 -13.18 4.08
C LEU A 70 4.01 -13.82 3.13
N ILE A 71 2.85 -14.25 3.66
CA ILE A 71 1.79 -14.87 2.85
C ILE A 71 1.25 -13.89 1.80
N LYS A 72 0.98 -12.64 2.19
CA LYS A 72 0.55 -11.58 1.25
C LYS A 72 1.57 -11.37 0.13
N ARG A 73 2.88 -11.31 0.43
CA ARG A 73 3.93 -11.20 -0.58
C ARG A 73 4.00 -12.41 -1.52
N LEU A 74 3.81 -13.63 -1.02
CA LEU A 74 3.80 -14.83 -1.85
C LEU A 74 2.64 -14.83 -2.85
N ALA A 75 1.47 -14.35 -2.44
CA ALA A 75 0.31 -14.22 -3.32
C ALA A 75 0.53 -13.14 -4.40
N VAL A 76 1.10 -11.98 -4.03
CA VAL A 76 1.38 -10.89 -4.98
C VAL A 76 2.43 -11.28 -6.02
N ASN A 77 3.38 -12.15 -5.65
CA ASN A 77 4.44 -12.63 -6.55
C ASN A 77 4.07 -13.93 -7.30
N ASP A 78 2.77 -14.27 -7.36
CA ASP A 78 2.23 -15.47 -8.02
C ASP A 78 2.88 -16.80 -7.56
N LYS A 79 3.43 -16.84 -6.35
CA LYS A 79 4.01 -18.08 -5.76
C LYS A 79 2.96 -19.00 -5.18
N ILE A 80 1.82 -18.43 -4.77
CA ILE A 80 0.61 -19.12 -4.32
C ILE A 80 -0.60 -18.38 -4.88
N ASP A 81 -1.72 -19.08 -5.10
CA ASP A 81 -2.96 -18.43 -5.50
C ASP A 81 -3.61 -17.66 -4.33
N PHE A 82 -4.50 -16.75 -4.68
CA PHE A 82 -5.18 -15.87 -3.74
C PHE A 82 -6.04 -16.62 -2.71
N GLU A 83 -6.70 -17.71 -3.11
CA GLU A 83 -7.55 -18.49 -2.21
C GLU A 83 -6.71 -19.26 -1.18
N THR A 84 -5.59 -19.85 -1.62
CA THR A 84 -4.62 -20.48 -0.71
C THR A 84 -4.06 -19.47 0.31
N ALA A 85 -3.72 -18.26 -0.13
CA ALA A 85 -3.24 -17.21 0.76
C ALA A 85 -4.28 -16.82 1.82
N LYS A 86 -5.56 -16.75 1.44
CA LYS A 86 -6.68 -16.43 2.34
C LYS A 86 -6.88 -17.50 3.41
N ILE A 87 -6.79 -18.79 3.04
CA ILE A 87 -6.88 -19.91 3.99
C ILE A 87 -5.77 -19.80 5.03
N LEU A 88 -4.51 -19.65 4.59
CA LEU A 88 -3.34 -19.58 5.49
C LEU A 88 -3.42 -18.41 6.49
N VAL A 89 -3.86 -17.23 6.04
CA VAL A 89 -4.05 -16.08 6.93
C VAL A 89 -5.17 -16.33 7.93
N SER A 90 -6.27 -16.98 7.50
CA SER A 90 -7.41 -17.23 8.38
C SER A 90 -7.10 -18.21 9.50
N GLU A 91 -6.38 -19.30 9.20
CA GLU A 91 -5.98 -20.30 10.20
C GLU A 91 -4.97 -19.72 11.20
N TYR A 92 -4.01 -18.93 10.73
CA TYR A 92 -3.05 -18.26 11.62
C TYR A 92 -3.74 -17.31 12.61
N LYS A 93 -4.77 -16.57 12.17
CA LYS A 93 -5.53 -15.68 13.05
C LYS A 93 -6.34 -16.43 14.11
N LYS A 94 -6.94 -17.57 13.75
CA LYS A 94 -7.66 -18.42 14.72
C LYS A 94 -6.73 -18.92 15.82
N MET A 95 -5.54 -19.40 15.46
CA MET A 95 -4.55 -19.88 16.45
C MET A 95 -4.14 -18.76 17.43
N LYS A 96 -4.01 -17.53 16.95
CA LYS A 96 -3.64 -16.37 17.77
C LYS A 96 -4.78 -15.86 18.67
N GLU A 97 -6.04 -16.18 18.36
CA GLU A 97 -7.21 -15.86 19.19
C GLU A 97 -7.45 -16.91 20.30
N GLU A 98 -6.86 -18.11 20.16
CA GLU A 98 -6.94 -19.19 21.15
C GLU A 98 -5.82 -19.14 22.23
N ASP A 99 -4.79 -18.31 22.02
CA ASP A 99 -3.70 -17.99 22.97
C ASP A 99 -3.97 -16.71 23.78
#